data_AF-A0A3S4F424-F1
#
_entry.id   AF-A0A3S4F424-F1
#
_cell.length_a   1.000
_cell.length_b   1.000
_cell.length_c   1.000
_cell.angle_alpha   90.00
_cell.angle_beta   90.00
_cell.angle_gamma   90.00
#
_symmetry.space_group_name_H-M   'P 1'
#
loop_
_entity.id
_entity.type
_entity.pdbx_description
1 polymer ?
#
loop_
_entity_poly.entity_id
_entity_poly.type
_entity_poly.pdbx_seq_one_letter_code
_entity_poly.pdbx_strand_id
1 'polypeptide(L)'
;MNPDAPAGPAKPDRPRTPVSDAEAARAGGDQVLVLSPGVTLTLGPDALLLSGQLATKPDRSCLCIALPGSRGTPSSIPYYNVLWAEITGDRRWLRIDYADQTQPHHVEVRSAKFAIPELPIEQATPGAGDQVASWVEQLLDRAYRGSARCKRAWVLVNPHAGPGGADRIWQDDVRPIFEAARMPLTVVRTSYSGQAVDLARELDIDNYDIAVPCSGDGLPHEVFNGLAKRPDARRALSKIAVCHIPCGSGNSMSCNLYGTHRPSLAALAIVKGVPTPLDLVSVTHGDQRTISFLSQALGLIAEVDLGTENLRWMGATRFTFGFLKLVMQRKTYPCDIAVKVEIDDKEEVKRHYRQRVAQPGREVSKTGEQPQGPADKQSSVSSSAADATDRPDSDDSLGLPPLKYGTVMDKLPEGWELIRHEKLGSFYCGNMAYMAPDANFFSAALANDGFMDLITTDGDISPLKSIGLQLAVESGHFFDSPLVSYRKVSAFRIIPRNQETGYISIDGEAIPFGPIQAEVHQGLGLTLSKRGAFEAPGPLNWDTVTTSERLLA
;
A
#
# COMPACT_ATOMS: atom_id res chain seq x y z
N MET A 1 -15.85 29.28 -54.87
CA MET A 1 -17.11 30.04 -54.82
C MET A 1 -17.47 30.25 -53.35
N ASN A 2 -17.44 31.51 -52.93
CA ASN A 2 -17.82 32.13 -51.66
C ASN A 2 -17.34 31.56 -50.30
N PRO A 3 -16.31 32.17 -49.70
CA PRO A 3 -16.06 32.20 -48.27
C PRO A 3 -16.60 33.53 -47.70
N ASP A 4 -17.91 33.63 -47.44
CA ASP A 4 -18.48 34.74 -46.65
C ASP A 4 -19.96 34.46 -46.34
N ALA A 5 -20.22 33.89 -45.17
CA ALA A 5 -21.52 33.94 -44.51
C ALA A 5 -21.33 33.86 -42.98
N PRO A 6 -21.83 34.82 -42.18
CA PRO A 6 -21.60 34.87 -40.74
C PRO A 6 -22.46 33.85 -39.99
N ALA A 7 -21.86 33.16 -39.01
CA ALA A 7 -22.55 32.29 -38.08
C ALA A 7 -23.49 33.10 -37.16
N GLY A 8 -24.79 32.79 -37.19
CA GLY A 8 -25.79 33.36 -36.27
C GLY A 8 -25.65 32.82 -34.83
N PRO A 9 -26.22 33.51 -33.83
CA PRO A 9 -26.01 33.19 -32.42
C PRO A 9 -26.67 31.87 -32.01
N ALA A 10 -25.94 31.10 -31.19
CA ALA A 10 -26.41 29.85 -30.59
C ALA A 10 -27.67 30.06 -29.74
N LYS A 11 -28.67 29.21 -29.93
CA LYS A 11 -29.87 29.15 -29.08
C LYS A 11 -29.47 28.64 -27.68
N PRO A 12 -30.02 29.22 -26.59
CA PRO A 12 -29.77 28.72 -25.24
C PRO A 12 -30.42 27.35 -25.03
N ASP A 13 -29.68 26.46 -24.37
CA ASP A 13 -30.11 25.13 -23.95
C ASP A 13 -31.38 25.20 -23.09
N ARG A 14 -32.37 24.35 -23.40
CA ARG A 14 -33.55 24.17 -22.55
C ARG A 14 -33.11 23.51 -21.23
N PRO A 15 -33.55 24.02 -20.07
CA PRO A 15 -33.29 23.34 -18.81
C PRO A 15 -33.93 21.96 -18.83
N ARG A 16 -33.15 20.94 -18.48
CA ARG A 16 -33.64 19.58 -18.21
C ARG A 16 -34.75 19.68 -17.17
N THR A 17 -35.89 19.05 -17.49
CA THR A 17 -37.05 18.91 -16.62
C THR A 17 -36.61 18.41 -15.24
N PRO A 18 -37.11 18.98 -14.13
CA PRO A 18 -36.82 18.45 -12.81
C PRO A 18 -37.38 17.03 -12.72
N VAL A 19 -36.54 16.10 -12.26
CA VAL A 19 -36.98 14.80 -11.77
C VAL A 19 -38.11 15.07 -10.77
N SER A 20 -39.26 14.42 -10.97
CA SER A 20 -40.44 14.67 -10.13
C SER A 20 -40.08 14.42 -8.65
N ASP A 21 -40.59 15.27 -7.75
CA ASP A 21 -40.37 15.19 -6.31
C ASP A 21 -40.73 13.81 -5.71
N ALA A 22 -41.50 12.99 -6.44
CA ALA A 22 -41.85 11.62 -6.06
C ALA A 22 -40.70 10.59 -6.24
N GLU A 23 -39.78 10.78 -7.19
CA GLU A 23 -38.59 9.92 -7.34
C GLU A 23 -37.47 10.33 -6.36
N ALA A 24 -37.33 11.63 -6.09
CA ALA A 24 -36.43 12.14 -5.04
C ALA A 24 -36.89 11.74 -3.63
N ALA A 25 -38.20 11.74 -3.36
CA ALA A 25 -38.75 11.29 -2.08
C ALA A 25 -38.63 9.77 -1.85
N ARG A 26 -38.65 8.95 -2.92
CA ARG A 26 -38.38 7.51 -2.84
C ARG A 26 -36.90 7.19 -2.63
N ALA A 27 -35.99 7.96 -3.24
CA ALA A 27 -34.55 7.82 -3.03
C ALA A 27 -34.07 8.33 -1.65
N GLY A 28 -34.80 9.28 -1.04
CA GLY A 28 -34.47 9.82 0.29
C GLY A 28 -34.82 8.92 1.47
N GLY A 29 -35.77 7.99 1.29
CA GLY A 29 -36.24 7.08 2.35
C GLY A 29 -35.24 5.98 2.73
N ASP A 30 -34.41 5.52 1.79
CA ASP A 30 -33.46 4.42 2.00
C ASP A 30 -32.16 4.86 2.70
N GLN A 31 -31.86 6.16 2.70
CA GLN A 31 -30.63 6.69 3.32
C GLN A 31 -30.81 7.06 4.80
N VAL A 32 -32.05 7.33 5.23
CA VAL A 32 -32.37 7.77 6.59
C VAL A 32 -33.03 6.64 7.35
N LEU A 33 -32.37 6.19 8.41
CA LEU A 33 -32.93 5.24 9.36
C LEU A 33 -33.44 5.98 10.60
N VAL A 34 -34.75 5.95 10.81
CA VAL A 34 -35.41 6.53 11.98
C VAL A 34 -35.60 5.44 13.03
N LEU A 35 -34.91 5.56 14.17
CA LEU A 35 -34.93 4.54 15.23
C LEU A 35 -35.85 4.89 16.38
N SER A 36 -36.00 6.17 16.71
CA SER A 36 -36.98 6.62 17.70
C SER A 36 -37.28 8.11 17.47
N PRO A 37 -38.32 8.69 18.11
CA PRO A 37 -38.53 10.13 18.06
C PRO A 37 -37.24 10.85 18.48
N GLY A 38 -36.68 11.64 17.56
CA GLY A 38 -35.44 12.37 17.78
C GLY A 38 -34.14 11.57 17.64
N VAL A 39 -34.13 10.29 17.25
CA VAL A 39 -32.89 9.55 16.91
C VAL A 39 -32.94 9.09 15.46
N THR A 40 -32.06 9.68 14.64
CA THR A 40 -31.95 9.38 13.21
C THR A 40 -30.50 9.13 12.81
N LEU A 41 -30.30 8.14 11.94
CA LEU A 41 -29.03 7.80 11.32
C LEU A 41 -29.14 8.02 9.82
N THR A 42 -28.27 8.85 9.26
CA THR A 42 -28.35 9.22 7.84
C THR A 42 -27.06 8.86 7.12
N LEU A 43 -27.18 8.12 6.02
CA LEU A 43 -26.07 7.83 5.11
C LEU A 43 -25.73 9.06 4.25
N GLY A 44 -24.90 9.95 4.78
CA GLY A 44 -24.39 11.12 4.07
C GLY A 44 -23.43 10.77 2.92
N PRO A 45 -22.87 11.78 2.22
CA PRO A 45 -21.95 11.55 1.11
C PRO A 45 -20.65 10.84 1.54
N ASP A 46 -20.03 11.28 2.64
CA ASP A 46 -18.71 10.79 3.08
C ASP A 46 -18.69 10.22 4.51
N ALA A 47 -19.80 10.35 5.23
CA ALA A 47 -19.92 9.95 6.63
C ALA A 47 -21.34 9.50 6.97
N LEU A 48 -21.44 8.65 7.99
CA LEU A 48 -22.67 8.40 8.73
C LEU A 48 -22.95 9.60 9.64
N LEU A 49 -24.13 10.20 9.52
CA LEU A 49 -24.57 11.33 10.35
C LEU A 49 -25.49 10.82 11.47
N LEU A 50 -25.26 11.31 12.69
CA LEU A 50 -26.01 10.94 13.88
C LEU A 50 -26.77 12.18 14.40
N SER A 51 -28.09 12.08 14.57
CA SER A 51 -28.90 13.17 15.09
C SER A 51 -29.81 12.69 16.23
N GLY A 52 -29.71 13.35 17.40
CA GLY A 52 -30.64 13.17 18.54
C GLY A 52 -30.16 13.56 19.94
N GLN A 53 -31.10 13.93 20.82
CA GLN A 53 -30.87 14.12 22.26
C GLN A 53 -30.97 12.76 22.97
N LEU A 54 -29.84 12.26 23.47
CA LEU A 54 -29.89 11.17 24.45
C LEU A 54 -30.40 11.77 25.81
N ALA A 55 -31.14 11.02 26.66
CA ALA A 55 -31.29 11.31 28.11
C ALA A 55 -30.77 10.22 29.12
N THR A 56 -29.76 10.49 29.98
CA THR A 56 -29.42 9.77 31.24
C THR A 56 -30.31 10.11 32.45
N LYS A 57 -30.60 9.10 33.28
CA LYS A 57 -30.77 9.23 34.74
C LYS A 57 -29.99 8.11 35.45
N PRO A 58 -29.51 8.34 36.69
CA PRO A 58 -28.74 7.35 37.43
C PRO A 58 -29.66 6.51 38.31
N ASP A 59 -29.84 5.23 37.98
CA ASP A 59 -29.68 4.16 38.97
C ASP A 59 -29.51 2.80 38.28
N ARG A 60 -28.94 1.87 39.05
CA ARG A 60 -28.30 0.61 38.66
C ARG A 60 -29.08 -0.30 37.69
N SER A 61 -28.30 -0.98 36.85
CA SER A 61 -28.61 -2.07 35.91
C SER A 61 -29.26 -1.65 34.57
N CYS A 62 -28.64 -2.11 33.47
CA CYS A 62 -29.03 -1.92 32.06
C CYS A 62 -28.96 -0.46 31.54
N LEU A 63 -27.85 -0.12 30.89
CA LEU A 63 -27.66 1.18 30.24
C LEU A 63 -28.48 1.30 28.94
N CYS A 64 -29.54 2.11 29.02
CA CYS A 64 -30.16 2.83 27.91
C CYS A 64 -29.78 4.32 28.02
N ILE A 65 -29.21 4.88 26.94
CA ILE A 65 -29.23 6.30 26.50
C ILE A 65 -28.54 7.38 27.43
N ALA A 66 -27.52 8.11 26.92
CA ALA A 66 -26.74 9.20 27.57
C ALA A 66 -27.53 10.54 27.77
N LEU A 67 -27.15 11.64 28.45
CA LEU A 67 -27.78 13.01 28.37
C LEU A 67 -26.79 13.99 27.68
N PRO A 68 -27.23 15.18 27.19
CA PRO A 68 -26.35 16.16 26.53
C PRO A 68 -25.30 16.69 27.51
N GLY A 69 -24.03 16.62 27.11
CA GLY A 69 -22.88 17.04 27.91
C GLY A 69 -21.89 15.91 28.27
N SER A 70 -22.24 14.66 27.98
CA SER A 70 -21.27 13.55 28.02
C SER A 70 -20.46 13.51 26.71
N ARG A 71 -19.13 13.67 26.79
CA ARG A 71 -18.21 13.26 25.71
C ARG A 71 -18.49 11.78 25.42
N GLY A 72 -19.11 11.42 24.30
CA GLY A 72 -19.48 10.01 24.12
C GLY A 72 -19.85 9.50 22.74
N THR A 73 -20.36 10.33 21.81
CA THR A 73 -20.63 9.86 20.44
C THR A 73 -20.46 11.04 19.48
N PRO A 74 -19.66 10.92 18.41
CA PRO A 74 -19.48 12.00 17.45
C PRO A 74 -20.80 12.26 16.70
N SER A 75 -21.03 13.51 16.29
CA SER A 75 -22.19 13.88 15.45
C SER A 75 -22.11 13.28 14.04
N SER A 76 -20.93 12.81 13.63
CA SER A 76 -20.71 12.08 12.40
C SER A 76 -19.57 11.07 12.54
N ILE A 77 -19.64 9.97 11.81
CA ILE A 77 -18.58 8.95 11.72
C ILE A 77 -18.20 8.81 10.25
N PRO A 78 -16.96 9.17 9.84
CA PRO A 78 -16.49 8.94 8.48
C PRO A 78 -16.63 7.48 8.08
N TYR A 79 -17.04 7.19 6.85
CA TYR A 79 -17.21 5.81 6.38
C TYR A 79 -15.93 4.97 6.53
N TYR A 80 -14.78 5.61 6.32
CA TYR A 80 -13.47 4.99 6.53
C TYR A 80 -13.27 4.48 7.97
N ASN A 81 -13.88 5.14 8.95
CA ASN A 81 -13.76 4.81 10.37
C ASN A 81 -14.80 3.76 10.82
N VAL A 82 -15.82 3.46 10.01
CA VAL A 82 -16.79 2.41 10.35
C VAL A 82 -16.14 1.04 10.17
N LEU A 83 -16.04 0.29 11.28
CA LEU A 83 -15.44 -1.04 11.34
C LEU A 83 -16.50 -2.12 11.12
N TRP A 84 -17.65 -2.01 11.79
CA TRP A 84 -18.75 -2.96 11.62
C TRP A 84 -20.08 -2.36 12.04
N ALA A 85 -21.17 -2.94 11.55
CA ALA A 85 -22.52 -2.63 11.97
C ALA A 85 -23.35 -3.91 11.93
N GLU A 86 -24.13 -4.17 12.98
CA GLU A 86 -24.94 -5.37 13.07
C GLU A 86 -26.15 -5.19 13.99
N ILE A 87 -27.14 -6.04 13.76
CA ILE A 87 -28.32 -6.14 14.61
C ILE A 87 -28.05 -7.23 15.66
N THR A 88 -28.25 -6.92 16.94
CA THR A 88 -27.96 -7.79 18.09
C THR A 88 -29.14 -7.93 19.05
N GLY A 89 -29.10 -8.94 19.92
CA GLY A 89 -30.08 -9.16 20.99
C GLY A 89 -31.51 -9.36 20.46
N ASP A 90 -31.69 -10.31 19.54
CA ASP A 90 -32.99 -10.68 18.95
C ASP A 90 -33.67 -9.53 18.20
N ARG A 91 -32.91 -8.78 17.39
CA ARG A 91 -33.39 -7.62 16.62
C ARG A 91 -33.79 -6.40 17.44
N ARG A 92 -33.35 -6.31 18.69
CA ARG A 92 -33.63 -5.16 19.58
C ARG A 92 -32.61 -4.03 19.49
N TRP A 93 -31.40 -4.30 19.01
CA TRP A 93 -30.31 -3.34 19.04
C TRP A 93 -29.54 -3.26 17.73
N LEU A 94 -29.34 -2.06 17.21
CA LEU A 94 -28.34 -1.78 16.19
C LEU A 94 -27.04 -1.36 16.89
N ARG A 95 -25.96 -2.12 16.66
CA ARG A 95 -24.61 -1.80 17.13
C ARG A 95 -23.76 -1.35 15.95
N ILE A 96 -23.01 -0.26 16.12
CA ILE A 96 -22.03 0.24 15.16
C ILE A 96 -20.69 0.36 15.86
N ASP A 97 -19.72 -0.44 15.44
CA ASP A 97 -18.33 -0.39 15.88
C ASP A 97 -17.53 0.53 14.94
N TYR A 98 -16.79 1.48 15.49
CA TYR A 98 -16.02 2.46 14.72
C TYR A 98 -14.69 2.80 15.37
N ALA A 99 -13.71 3.19 14.55
CA ALA A 99 -12.42 3.71 14.97
C ALA A 99 -12.54 5.20 15.30
N ASP A 100 -12.34 5.56 16.55
CA ASP A 100 -12.37 6.94 17.03
C ASP A 100 -10.95 7.47 17.21
N GLN A 101 -10.66 8.60 16.57
CA GLN A 101 -9.34 9.23 16.64
C GLN A 101 -9.31 10.21 17.82
N THR A 102 -9.07 9.68 19.01
CA THR A 102 -8.97 10.47 20.25
C THR A 102 -7.66 11.24 20.34
N GLN A 103 -6.63 10.82 19.59
CA GLN A 103 -5.30 11.42 19.55
C GLN A 103 -4.77 11.51 18.10
N PRO A 104 -3.84 12.45 17.78
CA PRO A 104 -3.37 12.65 16.40
C PRO A 104 -2.79 11.41 15.72
N HIS A 105 -2.26 10.47 16.50
CA HIS A 105 -1.48 9.33 15.99
C HIS A 105 -1.98 7.98 16.50
N HIS A 106 -3.22 7.92 17.00
CA HIS A 106 -3.79 6.72 17.57
C HIS A 106 -5.30 6.71 17.40
N VAL A 107 -5.85 5.54 17.05
CA VAL A 107 -7.29 5.29 17.02
C VAL A 107 -7.65 4.17 17.98
N GLU A 108 -8.81 4.30 18.61
CA GLU A 108 -9.37 3.30 19.51
C GLU A 108 -10.73 2.84 18.99
N VAL A 109 -11.12 1.61 19.33
CA VAL A 109 -12.47 1.13 19.03
C VAL A 109 -13.49 1.76 19.98
N ARG A 110 -14.60 2.21 19.41
CA ARG A 110 -15.80 2.65 20.12
C ARG A 110 -17.02 1.96 19.52
N SER A 111 -18.09 1.87 20.32
CA SER A 111 -19.34 1.24 19.90
C SER A 111 -20.51 2.16 20.22
N ALA A 112 -21.30 2.49 19.20
CA ALA A 112 -22.60 3.13 19.37
C ALA A 112 -23.69 2.06 19.34
N LYS A 113 -24.67 2.15 20.26
CA LYS A 113 -25.76 1.18 20.39
C LYS A 113 -27.10 1.91 20.40
N PHE A 114 -27.99 1.50 19.50
CA PHE A 114 -29.29 2.13 19.31
C PHE A 114 -30.40 1.11 19.47
N ALA A 115 -31.48 1.49 20.17
CA ALA A 115 -32.66 0.65 20.29
C ALA A 115 -33.41 0.61 18.96
N ILE A 116 -33.85 -0.57 18.54
CA ILE A 116 -34.77 -0.77 17.43
C ILE A 116 -36.17 -0.93 18.05
N PRO A 117 -37.17 -0.11 17.68
CA PRO A 117 -38.51 -0.22 18.25
C PRO A 117 -39.11 -1.59 17.99
N GLU A 118 -39.68 -2.21 19.02
CA GLU A 118 -40.61 -3.32 18.83
C GLU A 118 -41.86 -2.77 18.14
N LEU A 119 -42.09 -3.15 16.88
CA LEU A 119 -43.37 -2.87 16.24
C LEU A 119 -44.41 -3.80 16.89
N PRO A 120 -45.52 -3.28 17.44
CA PRO A 120 -46.65 -4.11 17.84
C PRO A 120 -47.08 -4.98 16.66
N ILE A 121 -47.36 -6.26 16.89
CA ILE A 121 -47.71 -7.25 15.85
C ILE A 121 -48.86 -6.75 14.95
N GLU A 122 -49.74 -5.90 15.48
CA GLU A 122 -50.89 -5.31 14.79
C GLU A 122 -50.56 -4.11 13.88
N GLN A 123 -49.36 -3.53 14.01
CA GLN A 123 -48.86 -2.38 13.22
C GLN A 123 -47.57 -2.70 12.45
N ALA A 124 -47.06 -3.93 12.58
CA ALA A 124 -45.86 -4.36 11.88
C ALA A 124 -46.12 -4.43 10.37
N THR A 125 -45.62 -3.46 9.63
CA THR A 125 -45.46 -3.60 8.17
C THR A 125 -44.57 -4.81 7.92
N PRO A 126 -44.98 -5.78 7.08
CA PRO A 126 -44.10 -6.89 6.71
C PRO A 126 -42.76 -6.35 6.21
N GLY A 127 -41.65 -6.71 6.85
CA GLY A 127 -40.29 -6.34 6.41
C GLY A 127 -39.60 -5.18 7.14
N ALA A 128 -40.14 -4.60 8.22
CA ALA A 128 -39.47 -3.52 8.95
C ALA A 128 -38.09 -3.93 9.55
N GLY A 129 -37.97 -5.17 10.03
CA GLY A 129 -36.67 -5.70 10.44
C GLY A 129 -35.71 -5.89 9.26
N ASP A 130 -36.24 -6.05 8.05
CA ASP A 130 -35.46 -6.24 6.82
C ASP A 130 -34.99 -4.88 6.29
N GLN A 131 -35.69 -3.79 6.61
CA GLN A 131 -35.27 -2.43 6.35
C GLN A 131 -34.00 -2.04 7.14
N VAL A 132 -33.93 -2.36 8.44
CA VAL A 132 -32.72 -2.10 9.25
C VAL A 132 -31.53 -2.91 8.73
N ALA A 133 -31.76 -4.19 8.39
CA ALA A 133 -30.72 -5.06 7.86
C ALA A 133 -30.20 -4.56 6.49
N SER A 134 -31.11 -4.19 5.58
CA SER A 134 -30.77 -3.57 4.29
C SER A 134 -29.97 -2.27 4.48
N TRP A 135 -30.38 -1.42 5.43
CA TRP A 135 -29.67 -0.18 5.73
C TRP A 135 -28.26 -0.44 6.29
N VAL A 136 -28.10 -1.46 7.16
CA VAL A 136 -26.78 -1.89 7.66
C VAL A 136 -25.87 -2.35 6.52
N GLU A 137 -26.41 -3.12 5.57
CA GLU A 137 -25.63 -3.54 4.39
C GLU A 137 -25.19 -2.35 3.54
N GLN A 138 -26.06 -1.35 3.34
CA GLN A 138 -25.70 -0.11 2.65
C GLN A 138 -24.62 0.69 3.39
N LEU A 139 -24.69 0.78 4.73
CA LEU A 139 -23.66 1.40 5.54
C LEU A 139 -22.32 0.68 5.36
N LEU A 140 -22.31 -0.65 5.45
CA LEU A 140 -21.11 -1.44 5.29
C LEU A 140 -20.54 -1.39 3.86
N ASP A 141 -21.39 -1.28 2.83
CA ASP A 141 -20.96 -1.13 1.44
C ASP A 141 -20.24 0.20 1.22
N ARG A 142 -20.80 1.30 1.75
CA ARG A 142 -20.13 2.60 1.73
C ARG A 142 -18.86 2.61 2.56
N ALA A 143 -18.87 1.95 3.71
CA ALA A 143 -17.71 1.85 4.59
C ALA A 143 -16.56 1.09 3.92
N TYR A 144 -16.83 -0.02 3.23
CA TYR A 144 -15.81 -0.93 2.69
C TYR A 144 -15.63 -0.83 1.17
N ARG A 145 -15.97 0.30 0.55
CA ARG A 145 -15.84 0.48 -0.90
C ARG A 145 -14.41 0.13 -1.37
N GLY A 146 -14.31 -0.85 -2.27
CA GLY A 146 -13.02 -1.34 -2.81
C GLY A 146 -12.25 -2.32 -1.92
N SER A 147 -12.81 -2.70 -0.77
CA SER A 147 -12.16 -3.56 0.22
C SER A 147 -13.06 -4.73 0.62
N ALA A 148 -12.49 -5.93 0.74
CA ALA A 148 -13.22 -7.09 1.27
C ALA A 148 -13.51 -6.92 2.78
N ARG A 149 -14.69 -7.37 3.24
CA ARG A 149 -15.03 -7.43 4.66
C ARG A 149 -14.48 -8.73 5.27
N CYS A 150 -14.30 -8.75 6.61
CA CYS A 150 -13.98 -9.97 7.37
C CYS A 150 -12.79 -10.79 6.83
N LYS A 151 -11.72 -10.12 6.38
CA LYS A 151 -10.53 -10.79 5.81
C LYS A 151 -9.93 -11.78 6.80
N ARG A 152 -9.61 -12.98 6.34
CA ARG A 152 -8.94 -14.04 7.13
C ARG A 152 -7.46 -13.71 7.24
N ALA A 153 -7.01 -13.40 8.46
CA ALA A 153 -5.67 -12.91 8.70
C ALA A 153 -4.78 -13.96 9.37
N TRP A 154 -3.64 -14.22 8.73
CA TRP A 154 -2.52 -14.91 9.35
C TRP A 154 -1.54 -13.88 9.91
N VAL A 155 -1.49 -13.75 11.23
CA VAL A 155 -0.75 -12.71 11.94
C VAL A 155 0.55 -13.30 12.49
N LEU A 156 1.68 -12.66 12.19
CA LEU A 156 2.98 -13.03 12.77
C LEU A 156 3.47 -11.92 13.67
N VAL A 157 3.60 -12.17 14.96
CA VAL A 157 4.13 -11.21 15.93
C VAL A 157 5.56 -11.60 16.26
N ASN A 158 6.51 -10.70 16.06
CA ASN A 158 7.86 -10.85 16.61
C ASN A 158 7.92 -10.13 17.97
N PRO A 159 7.91 -10.84 19.11
CA PRO A 159 7.88 -10.21 20.45
C PRO A 159 9.08 -9.31 20.72
N HIS A 160 10.21 -9.59 20.06
CA HIS A 160 11.48 -8.89 20.22
C HIS A 160 11.68 -7.76 19.20
N ALA A 161 10.66 -7.42 18.40
CA ALA A 161 10.78 -6.32 17.44
C ALA A 161 11.00 -4.98 18.14
N GLY A 162 11.91 -4.18 17.57
CA GLY A 162 12.24 -2.84 18.07
C GLY A 162 12.68 -2.86 19.54
N PRO A 163 12.13 -2.00 20.41
CA PRO A 163 12.47 -1.96 21.84
C PRO A 163 11.82 -3.09 22.68
N GLY A 164 11.22 -4.11 22.06
CA GLY A 164 10.61 -5.26 22.77
C GLY A 164 9.16 -5.05 23.22
N GLY A 165 8.33 -4.39 22.39
CA GLY A 165 6.95 -4.04 22.74
C GLY A 165 5.86 -4.56 21.78
N ALA A 166 6.23 -5.37 20.79
CA ALA A 166 5.33 -5.75 19.70
C ALA A 166 4.09 -6.56 20.17
N ASP A 167 4.25 -7.45 21.15
CA ASP A 167 3.13 -8.22 21.71
C ASP A 167 2.09 -7.29 22.35
N ARG A 168 2.54 -6.29 23.11
CA ARG A 168 1.64 -5.31 23.75
C ARG A 168 0.95 -4.46 22.69
N ILE A 169 1.70 -3.94 21.71
CA ILE A 169 1.13 -3.18 20.60
C ILE A 169 0.07 -4.00 19.87
N TRP A 170 0.35 -5.28 19.60
CA TRP A 170 -0.62 -6.17 18.98
C TRP A 170 -1.88 -6.32 19.83
N GLN A 171 -1.76 -6.63 21.13
CA GLN A 171 -2.92 -6.84 22.00
C GLN A 171 -3.75 -5.57 22.23
N ASP A 172 -3.09 -4.43 22.43
CA ASP A 172 -3.75 -3.21 22.91
C ASP A 172 -4.19 -2.30 21.74
N ASP A 173 -3.37 -2.17 20.69
CA ASP A 173 -3.57 -1.17 19.64
C ASP A 173 -4.16 -1.75 18.34
N VAL A 174 -3.91 -3.03 18.04
CA VAL A 174 -4.20 -3.61 16.71
C VAL A 174 -5.32 -4.64 16.77
N ARG A 175 -5.19 -5.65 17.62
CA ARG A 175 -6.15 -6.74 17.77
C ARG A 175 -7.59 -6.25 18.00
N PRO A 176 -7.85 -5.24 18.86
CA PRO A 176 -9.23 -4.76 19.06
C PRO A 176 -9.87 -4.24 17.78
N ILE A 177 -9.09 -3.58 16.91
CA ILE A 177 -9.57 -3.03 15.63
C ILE A 177 -9.95 -4.17 14.68
N PHE A 178 -9.12 -5.21 14.58
CA PHE A 178 -9.38 -6.37 13.73
C PHE A 178 -10.60 -7.18 14.22
N GLU A 179 -10.73 -7.38 15.53
CA GLU A 179 -11.89 -8.07 16.13
C GLU A 179 -13.18 -7.24 15.95
N ALA A 180 -13.11 -5.92 16.09
CA ALA A 180 -14.21 -5.01 15.82
C ALA A 180 -14.66 -5.07 14.35
N ALA A 181 -13.73 -5.30 13.42
CA ALA A 181 -13.99 -5.52 11.99
C ALA A 181 -14.39 -6.97 11.63
N ARG A 182 -14.58 -7.85 12.62
CA ARG A 182 -14.97 -9.26 12.46
C ARG A 182 -14.00 -10.07 11.59
N MET A 183 -12.72 -9.75 11.62
CA MET A 183 -11.68 -10.52 10.93
C MET A 183 -11.37 -11.83 11.68
N PRO A 184 -11.40 -13.00 11.02
CA PRO A 184 -10.86 -14.22 11.60
C PRO A 184 -9.34 -14.14 11.73
N LEU A 185 -8.79 -14.37 12.93
CA LEU A 185 -7.36 -14.19 13.23
C LEU A 185 -6.70 -15.52 13.61
N THR A 186 -5.62 -15.88 12.92
CA THR A 186 -4.67 -16.91 13.38
C THR A 186 -3.36 -16.23 13.74
N VAL A 187 -3.00 -16.21 15.02
CA VAL A 187 -1.84 -15.48 15.53
C VAL A 187 -0.71 -16.43 15.88
N VAL A 188 0.45 -16.21 15.27
CA VAL A 188 1.69 -16.95 15.50
C VAL A 188 2.75 -15.99 16.05
N ARG A 189 3.52 -16.43 17.05
CA ARG A 189 4.66 -15.67 17.56
C ARG A 189 5.95 -16.25 17.01
N THR A 190 6.78 -15.41 16.41
CA THR A 190 8.10 -15.83 15.97
C THR A 190 9.09 -15.81 17.13
N SER A 191 10.11 -16.65 17.03
CA SER A 191 11.08 -16.95 18.10
C SER A 191 12.53 -16.78 17.66
N TYR A 192 12.80 -16.85 16.35
CA TYR A 192 14.11 -16.63 15.75
C TYR A 192 13.99 -16.06 14.33
N SER A 193 15.07 -15.44 13.82
CA SER A 193 15.13 -14.91 12.45
C SER A 193 15.09 -16.04 11.42
N GLY A 194 14.32 -15.85 10.36
CA GLY A 194 14.08 -16.84 9.30
C GLY A 194 12.87 -17.75 9.58
N GLN A 195 12.32 -17.76 10.80
CA GLN A 195 11.16 -18.60 11.11
C GLN A 195 9.94 -18.26 10.25
N ALA A 196 9.73 -16.98 9.89
CA ALA A 196 8.59 -16.62 9.06
C ALA A 196 8.75 -17.11 7.61
N VAL A 197 9.98 -17.30 7.13
CA VAL A 197 10.26 -17.93 5.83
C VAL A 197 9.74 -19.35 5.81
N ASP A 198 10.08 -20.15 6.83
CA ASP A 198 9.67 -21.55 6.93
C ASP A 198 8.15 -21.67 7.07
N LEU A 199 7.55 -20.87 7.95
CA LEU A 199 6.11 -20.86 8.16
C LEU A 199 5.34 -20.43 6.91
N ALA A 200 5.79 -19.39 6.19
CA ALA A 200 5.13 -18.93 4.97
C ALA A 200 5.30 -19.93 3.81
N ARG A 201 6.42 -20.65 3.75
CA ARG A 201 6.63 -21.74 2.79
C ARG A 201 5.63 -22.87 3.00
N GLU A 202 5.34 -23.23 4.23
CA GLU A 202 4.43 -24.33 4.59
C GLU A 202 2.96 -23.91 4.73
N LEU A 203 2.65 -22.62 4.60
CA LEU A 203 1.32 -22.06 4.80
C LEU A 203 0.27 -22.68 3.86
N ASP A 204 -0.86 -23.11 4.41
CA ASP A 204 -2.03 -23.36 3.57
C ASP A 204 -2.66 -22.02 3.15
N ILE A 205 -2.25 -21.53 1.97
CA ILE A 205 -2.65 -20.22 1.45
C ILE A 205 -4.15 -20.11 1.17
N ASP A 206 -4.90 -21.22 1.11
CA ASP A 206 -6.35 -21.18 0.88
C ASP A 206 -7.15 -20.76 2.12
N ASN A 207 -6.56 -20.88 3.31
CA ASN A 207 -7.19 -20.52 4.58
C ASN A 207 -7.12 -19.02 4.90
N TYR A 208 -6.33 -18.25 4.16
CA TYR A 208 -6.03 -16.86 4.48
C TYR A 208 -6.20 -15.96 3.26
N ASP A 209 -6.53 -14.70 3.54
CA ASP A 209 -6.59 -13.64 2.54
C ASP A 209 -5.37 -12.71 2.68
N ILE A 210 -4.90 -12.54 3.92
CA ILE A 210 -3.80 -11.62 4.24
C ILE A 210 -2.79 -12.24 5.21
N ALA A 211 -1.52 -11.89 5.04
CA ALA A 211 -0.46 -12.10 6.02
C ALA A 211 -0.16 -10.76 6.71
N VAL A 212 -0.11 -10.74 8.05
CA VAL A 212 0.08 -9.53 8.86
C VAL A 212 1.30 -9.67 9.78
N PRO A 213 2.51 -9.48 9.25
CA PRO A 213 3.72 -9.25 10.04
C PRO A 213 3.59 -8.04 10.98
N CYS A 214 3.77 -8.25 12.28
CA CYS A 214 3.87 -7.22 13.32
C CYS A 214 5.33 -7.14 13.80
N SER A 215 6.14 -6.33 13.11
CA SER A 215 7.57 -6.13 13.38
C SER A 215 8.09 -4.89 12.63
N GLY A 216 9.37 -4.84 12.27
CA GLY A 216 9.88 -3.95 11.21
C GLY A 216 9.81 -4.59 9.82
N ASP A 217 10.43 -3.95 8.83
CA ASP A 217 10.41 -4.34 7.41
C ASP A 217 10.99 -5.76 7.13
N GLY A 218 11.87 -6.28 7.99
CA GLY A 218 12.46 -7.62 7.84
C GLY A 218 11.46 -8.78 7.97
N LEU A 219 10.38 -8.64 8.75
CA LEU A 219 9.40 -9.73 8.88
C LEU A 219 8.50 -9.88 7.62
N PRO A 220 7.99 -8.78 7.01
CA PRO A 220 7.46 -8.83 5.64
C PRO A 220 8.45 -9.41 4.62
N HIS A 221 9.74 -9.07 4.69
CA HIS A 221 10.78 -9.65 3.82
C HIS A 221 10.83 -11.18 3.94
N GLU A 222 10.84 -11.69 5.18
CA GLU A 222 10.80 -13.14 5.43
C GLU A 222 9.52 -13.79 4.87
N VAL A 223 8.36 -13.15 5.03
CA VAL A 223 7.09 -13.68 4.49
C VAL A 223 7.10 -13.75 2.97
N PHE A 224 7.49 -12.67 2.27
CA PHE A 224 7.60 -12.69 0.81
C PHE A 224 8.56 -13.79 0.33
N ASN A 225 9.71 -13.95 0.99
CA ASN A 225 10.68 -14.98 0.64
C ASN A 225 10.20 -16.40 0.95
N GLY A 226 9.41 -16.60 2.00
CA GLY A 226 8.78 -17.88 2.28
C GLY A 226 7.73 -18.27 1.24
N LEU A 227 6.85 -17.33 0.86
CA LEU A 227 5.89 -17.51 -0.23
C LEU A 227 6.61 -17.79 -1.57
N ALA A 228 7.71 -17.08 -1.84
CA ALA A 228 8.55 -17.26 -3.03
C ALA A 228 9.26 -18.62 -3.10
N LYS A 229 9.48 -19.29 -1.96
CA LYS A 229 10.08 -20.63 -1.87
C LYS A 229 9.08 -21.78 -2.04
N ARG A 230 7.80 -21.47 -2.26
CA ARG A 230 6.76 -22.46 -2.48
C ARG A 230 6.81 -23.04 -3.89
N PRO A 231 6.36 -24.29 -4.11
CA PRO A 231 6.17 -24.84 -5.44
C PRO A 231 5.16 -24.04 -6.29
N ASP A 232 4.14 -23.46 -5.65
CA ASP A 232 3.09 -22.62 -6.25
C ASP A 232 3.34 -21.11 -6.00
N ALA A 233 4.62 -20.69 -5.95
CA ALA A 233 5.02 -19.34 -5.53
C ALA A 233 4.27 -18.21 -6.24
N ARG A 234 4.01 -18.32 -7.55
CA ARG A 234 3.27 -17.30 -8.29
C ARG A 234 1.87 -17.10 -7.72
N ARG A 235 1.12 -18.19 -7.56
CA ARG A 235 -0.23 -18.20 -6.95
C ARG A 235 -0.19 -17.67 -5.52
N ALA A 236 0.80 -18.11 -4.73
CA ALA A 236 0.94 -17.69 -3.34
C ALA A 236 1.16 -16.17 -3.21
N LEU A 237 2.10 -15.61 -4.00
CA LEU A 237 2.45 -14.19 -4.00
C LEU A 237 1.32 -13.30 -4.54
N SER A 238 0.54 -13.78 -5.52
CA SER A 238 -0.60 -13.04 -6.06
C SER A 238 -1.88 -13.19 -5.23
N LYS A 239 -1.98 -14.21 -4.36
CA LYS A 239 -3.18 -14.49 -3.54
C LYS A 239 -3.11 -13.87 -2.16
N ILE A 240 -2.01 -14.09 -1.45
CA ILE A 240 -1.86 -13.62 -0.07
C ILE A 240 -1.40 -12.17 -0.10
N ALA A 241 -2.26 -11.25 0.34
CA ALA A 241 -1.84 -9.86 0.48
C ALA A 241 -0.94 -9.73 1.73
N VAL A 242 0.34 -9.43 1.52
CA VAL A 242 1.29 -9.19 2.63
C VAL A 242 1.13 -7.75 3.09
N CYS A 243 0.70 -7.55 4.32
CA CYS A 243 0.55 -6.26 4.98
C CYS A 243 1.71 -5.98 5.94
N HIS A 244 1.63 -4.88 6.69
CA HIS A 244 2.62 -4.59 7.73
C HIS A 244 1.99 -3.86 8.92
N ILE A 245 2.22 -4.34 10.13
CA ILE A 245 1.95 -3.58 11.35
C ILE A 245 3.31 -3.07 11.90
N PRO A 246 3.52 -1.75 11.96
CA PRO A 246 4.80 -1.16 12.31
C PRO A 246 5.10 -1.25 13.80
N CYS A 247 5.69 -2.36 14.24
CA CYS A 247 6.13 -2.58 15.62
C CYS A 247 7.66 -2.46 15.81
N GLY A 248 8.41 -2.31 14.72
CA GLY A 248 9.87 -2.32 14.71
C GLY A 248 10.50 -0.93 14.61
N SER A 249 11.82 -0.90 14.38
CA SER A 249 12.59 0.33 14.14
C SER A 249 12.53 0.81 12.68
N GLY A 250 12.44 -0.12 11.71
CA GLY A 250 12.23 0.18 10.29
C GLY A 250 10.76 -0.09 9.94
N ASN A 251 10.04 0.92 9.49
CA ASN A 251 8.60 0.85 9.23
C ASN A 251 8.23 1.42 7.85
N SER A 252 9.12 1.19 6.89
CA SER A 252 9.07 1.77 5.55
C SER A 252 7.84 1.30 4.78
N MET A 253 7.54 0.00 4.83
CA MET A 253 6.36 -0.58 4.16
C MET A 253 5.06 0.10 4.63
N SER A 254 4.89 0.26 5.94
CA SER A 254 3.73 0.95 6.53
C SER A 254 3.63 2.42 6.09
N CYS A 255 4.76 3.14 6.05
CA CYS A 255 4.77 4.53 5.55
C CYS A 255 4.30 4.61 4.09
N ASN A 256 4.76 3.70 3.24
CA ASN A 256 4.40 3.68 1.83
C ASN A 256 2.94 3.28 1.60
N LEU A 257 2.44 2.26 2.30
CA LEU A 257 1.11 1.72 2.04
C LEU A 257 -0.03 2.47 2.75
N TYR A 258 0.27 3.02 3.94
CA TYR A 258 -0.75 3.58 4.84
C TYR A 258 -0.52 5.05 5.19
N GLY A 259 0.65 5.62 4.83
CA GLY A 259 1.00 7.01 5.15
C GLY A 259 1.28 7.22 6.64
N THR A 260 1.60 6.14 7.36
CA THR A 260 1.80 6.17 8.81
C THR A 260 2.71 5.06 9.27
N HIS A 261 3.45 5.29 10.35
CA HIS A 261 4.21 4.28 11.09
C HIS A 261 3.56 3.99 12.46
N ARG A 262 2.27 4.31 12.63
CA ARG A 262 1.52 4.15 13.88
C ARG A 262 0.65 2.90 13.83
N PRO A 263 0.81 1.95 14.76
CA PRO A 263 0.15 0.63 14.70
C PRO A 263 -1.36 0.66 14.54
N SER A 264 -2.09 1.42 15.35
CA SER A 264 -3.56 1.45 15.29
C SER A 264 -4.10 2.09 14.00
N LEU A 265 -3.40 3.11 13.48
CA LEU A 265 -3.74 3.70 12.18
C LEU A 265 -3.45 2.75 11.01
N ALA A 266 -2.32 2.02 11.07
CA ALA A 266 -2.00 0.98 10.10
C ALA A 266 -3.01 -0.17 10.14
N ALA A 267 -3.46 -0.58 11.33
CA ALA A 267 -4.51 -1.58 11.50
C ALA A 267 -5.82 -1.15 10.84
N LEU A 268 -6.26 0.10 11.06
CA LEU A 268 -7.42 0.65 10.36
C LEU A 268 -7.21 0.63 8.83
N ALA A 269 -6.02 1.02 8.36
CA ALA A 269 -5.71 0.99 6.93
C ALA A 269 -5.68 -0.42 6.34
N ILE A 270 -5.33 -1.47 7.10
CA ILE A 270 -5.42 -2.86 6.66
C ILE A 270 -6.88 -3.34 6.60
N VAL A 271 -7.69 -2.99 7.61
CA VAL A 271 -9.13 -3.30 7.62
C VAL A 271 -9.80 -2.72 6.37
N LYS A 272 -9.54 -1.44 6.07
CA LYS A 272 -10.10 -0.73 4.91
C LYS A 272 -9.29 -0.90 3.63
N GLY A 273 -8.19 -1.64 3.69
CA GLY A 273 -7.18 -1.67 2.63
C GLY A 273 -7.72 -2.29 1.35
N VAL A 274 -7.31 -1.73 0.22
CA VAL A 274 -7.68 -2.21 -1.11
C VAL A 274 -6.57 -3.07 -1.69
N PRO A 275 -6.87 -4.18 -2.37
CA PRO A 275 -5.87 -5.01 -3.04
C PRO A 275 -5.01 -4.18 -3.98
N THR A 276 -3.70 -4.23 -3.79
CA THR A 276 -2.72 -3.45 -4.55
C THR A 276 -1.64 -4.40 -5.06
N PRO A 277 -1.55 -4.65 -6.38
CA PRO A 277 -0.42 -5.37 -6.94
C PRO A 277 0.88 -4.66 -6.60
N LEU A 278 1.92 -5.43 -6.30
CA LEU A 278 3.22 -4.95 -5.86
C LEU A 278 4.32 -5.58 -6.73
N ASP A 279 5.15 -4.73 -7.30
CA ASP A 279 6.38 -5.14 -7.98
C ASP A 279 7.31 -5.82 -6.97
N LEU A 280 7.89 -6.96 -7.35
CA LEU A 280 8.86 -7.67 -6.53
C LEU A 280 10.13 -7.87 -7.33
N VAL A 281 11.28 -7.68 -6.69
CA VAL A 281 12.59 -7.74 -7.32
C VAL A 281 13.23 -9.09 -7.01
N SER A 282 13.58 -9.84 -8.04
CA SER A 282 14.44 -11.02 -7.88
C SER A 282 15.89 -10.58 -7.85
N VAL A 283 16.58 -10.84 -6.73
CA VAL A 283 17.99 -10.56 -6.54
C VAL A 283 18.76 -11.89 -6.52
N THR A 284 19.77 -12.00 -7.38
CA THR A 284 20.67 -13.16 -7.46
C THR A 284 22.05 -12.81 -6.95
N HIS A 285 22.60 -13.68 -6.11
CA HIS A 285 23.97 -13.61 -5.60
C HIS A 285 24.53 -15.03 -5.52
N GLY A 286 25.60 -15.32 -6.25
CA GLY A 286 26.04 -16.70 -6.47
C GLY A 286 24.91 -17.55 -7.10
N ASP A 287 24.57 -18.66 -6.47
CA ASP A 287 23.49 -19.58 -6.85
C ASP A 287 22.14 -19.27 -6.17
N GLN A 288 22.11 -18.28 -5.27
CA GLN A 288 20.91 -17.94 -4.51
C GLN A 288 20.05 -16.90 -5.23
N ARG A 289 18.73 -17.05 -5.12
CA ARG A 289 17.72 -16.08 -5.55
C ARG A 289 16.84 -15.71 -4.35
N THR A 290 16.80 -14.42 -4.05
CA THR A 290 15.99 -13.83 -2.98
C THR A 290 15.02 -12.82 -3.59
N ILE A 291 13.87 -12.63 -2.96
CA ILE A 291 12.92 -11.59 -3.33
C ILE A 291 13.13 -10.36 -2.45
N SER A 292 13.13 -9.20 -3.08
CA SER A 292 13.17 -7.90 -2.42
C SER A 292 11.93 -7.09 -2.78
N PHE A 293 11.34 -6.43 -1.80
CA PHE A 293 10.13 -5.62 -2.00
C PHE A 293 10.37 -4.12 -1.75
N LEU A 294 11.46 -3.77 -1.06
CA LEU A 294 11.74 -2.43 -0.55
C LEU A 294 12.91 -1.76 -1.28
N SER A 295 14.14 -2.26 -1.10
CA SER A 295 15.34 -1.60 -1.64
C SER A 295 16.60 -2.46 -1.68
N GLN A 296 17.57 -2.05 -2.50
CA GLN A 296 18.91 -2.63 -2.59
C GLN A 296 19.97 -1.53 -2.54
N ALA A 297 20.92 -1.62 -1.61
CA ALA A 297 21.90 -0.57 -1.37
C ALA A 297 23.35 -1.09 -1.36
N LEU A 298 24.26 -0.27 -1.88
CA LEU A 298 25.71 -0.39 -1.73
C LEU A 298 26.33 0.99 -1.48
N GLY A 299 27.38 1.03 -0.67
CA GLY A 299 28.12 2.26 -0.36
C GLY A 299 27.57 2.95 0.87
N LEU A 300 27.47 4.28 0.84
CA LEU A 300 27.14 5.10 2.02
C LEU A 300 25.88 4.61 2.74
N ILE A 301 24.78 4.35 2.02
CA ILE A 301 23.50 3.94 2.62
C ILE A 301 23.63 2.57 3.31
N ALA A 302 24.22 1.58 2.65
CA ALA A 302 24.40 0.24 3.22
C ALA A 302 25.35 0.25 4.44
N GLU A 303 26.41 1.06 4.42
CA GLU A 303 27.35 1.16 5.54
C GLU A 303 26.77 1.94 6.73
N VAL A 304 25.90 2.92 6.49
CA VAL A 304 25.14 3.56 7.56
C VAL A 304 24.18 2.56 8.21
N ASP A 305 23.46 1.77 7.42
CA ASP A 305 22.44 0.87 7.93
C ASP A 305 23.05 -0.33 8.67
N LEU A 306 23.94 -1.06 8.00
CA LEU A 306 24.55 -2.30 8.51
C LEU A 306 25.80 -2.02 9.36
N GLY A 307 26.64 -1.07 8.95
CA GLY A 307 27.88 -0.75 9.65
C GLY A 307 27.69 -0.05 11.00
N THR A 308 26.46 0.32 11.36
CA THR A 308 26.11 0.89 12.67
C THR A 308 25.25 -0.04 13.53
N GLU A 309 25.08 -1.31 13.17
CA GLU A 309 24.29 -2.27 13.96
C GLU A 309 24.79 -2.44 15.40
N ASN A 310 26.12 -2.42 15.60
CA ASN A 310 26.74 -2.46 16.92
C ASN A 310 26.41 -1.22 17.79
N LEU A 311 25.81 -0.18 17.19
CA LEU A 311 25.36 1.04 17.85
C LEU A 311 23.83 1.09 18.05
N ARG A 312 23.12 -0.04 17.97
CA ARG A 312 21.65 -0.12 18.19
C ARG A 312 21.19 0.52 19.52
N TRP A 313 22.05 0.54 20.54
CA TRP A 313 21.78 1.22 21.82
C TRP A 313 21.53 2.73 21.67
N MET A 314 21.98 3.36 20.58
CA MET A 314 21.75 4.79 20.29
C MET A 314 20.39 5.07 19.64
N GLY A 315 19.59 4.04 19.35
CA GLY A 315 18.34 4.19 18.59
C GLY A 315 18.58 4.79 17.20
N ALA A 316 17.69 5.67 16.75
CA ALA A 316 17.78 6.31 15.43
C ALA A 316 19.02 7.20 15.24
N THR A 317 19.59 7.74 16.33
CA THR A 317 20.78 8.62 16.28
C THR A 317 22.01 7.92 15.71
N ARG A 318 22.05 6.57 15.74
CA ARG A 318 23.14 5.77 15.13
C ARG A 318 23.32 6.10 13.65
N PHE A 319 22.21 6.33 12.94
CA PHE A 319 22.23 6.60 11.50
C PHE A 319 22.86 7.96 11.20
N THR A 320 22.47 8.99 11.96
CA THR A 320 23.07 10.34 11.84
C THR A 320 24.56 10.31 12.15
N PHE A 321 24.98 9.62 13.21
CA PHE A 321 26.39 9.48 13.56
C PHE A 321 27.18 8.74 12.47
N GLY A 322 26.68 7.59 12.02
CA GLY A 322 27.30 6.81 10.94
C GLY A 322 27.46 7.62 9.66
N PHE A 323 26.40 8.33 9.26
CA PHE A 323 26.41 9.21 8.10
C PHE A 323 27.48 10.30 8.22
N LEU A 324 27.51 11.06 9.32
CA LEU A 324 28.48 12.14 9.51
C LEU A 324 29.92 11.61 9.50
N LYS A 325 30.18 10.47 10.15
CA LYS A 325 31.49 9.82 10.16
C LYS A 325 31.96 9.46 8.74
N LEU A 326 31.11 8.79 7.96
CA LEU A 326 31.46 8.34 6.61
C LEU A 326 31.64 9.51 5.63
N VAL A 327 30.78 10.53 5.74
CA VAL A 327 30.87 11.77 4.96
C VAL A 327 32.16 12.54 5.27
N MET A 328 32.56 12.61 6.54
CA MET A 328 33.85 13.23 6.92
C MET A 328 35.04 12.44 6.38
N GLN A 329 34.93 11.12 6.28
CA GLN A 329 35.97 10.25 5.70
C GLN A 329 36.02 10.30 4.17
N ARG A 330 34.98 10.83 3.49
CA ARG A 330 34.84 10.85 2.02
C ARG A 330 35.09 9.48 1.40
N LYS A 331 34.57 8.44 2.05
CA LYS A 331 34.75 7.06 1.60
C LYS A 331 34.08 6.87 0.24
N THR A 332 34.79 6.22 -0.68
CA THR A 332 34.31 5.89 -2.03
C THR A 332 34.28 4.37 -2.21
N TYR A 333 33.44 3.92 -3.12
CA TYR A 333 33.15 2.50 -3.32
C TYR A 333 33.28 2.14 -4.81
N PRO A 334 34.49 1.97 -5.35
CA PRO A 334 34.67 1.62 -6.76
C PRO A 334 33.79 0.43 -7.16
N CYS A 335 32.98 0.59 -8.20
CA CYS A 335 31.96 -0.37 -8.61
C CYS A 335 31.63 -0.22 -10.09
N ASP A 336 31.50 -1.34 -10.80
CA ASP A 336 30.91 -1.33 -12.14
C ASP A 336 29.42 -1.63 -12.02
N ILE A 337 28.59 -0.80 -12.64
CA ILE A 337 27.13 -0.88 -12.56
C ILE A 337 26.62 -1.06 -13.98
N ALA A 338 26.04 -2.23 -14.26
CA ALA A 338 25.35 -2.50 -15.51
C ALA A 338 23.84 -2.36 -15.32
N VAL A 339 23.15 -1.64 -16.20
CA VAL A 339 21.72 -1.33 -16.03
C VAL A 339 20.94 -1.51 -17.33
N LYS A 340 19.73 -2.04 -17.21
CA LYS A 340 18.70 -1.92 -18.24
C LYS A 340 17.83 -0.71 -17.92
N VAL A 341 18.20 0.44 -18.49
CA VAL A 341 17.46 1.69 -18.35
C VAL A 341 16.16 1.63 -19.18
N GLU A 342 15.07 2.10 -18.59
CA GLU A 342 13.78 2.29 -19.25
C GLU A 342 13.43 3.79 -19.36
N ILE A 343 13.81 4.58 -18.34
CA ILE A 343 13.70 6.05 -18.36
C ILE A 343 14.96 6.65 -17.74
N ASP A 344 15.69 7.43 -18.52
CA ASP A 344 16.99 7.99 -18.15
C ASP A 344 16.90 9.43 -17.63
N ASP A 345 15.89 10.19 -18.05
CA ASP A 345 15.73 11.61 -17.73
C ASP A 345 14.71 11.87 -16.62
N LYS A 346 15.02 12.81 -15.71
CA LYS A 346 14.18 13.14 -14.56
C LYS A 346 12.81 13.75 -14.92
N GLU A 347 12.75 14.55 -15.98
CA GLU A 347 11.48 15.13 -16.44
C GLU A 347 10.61 14.07 -17.13
N GLU A 348 11.22 13.13 -17.84
CA GLU A 348 10.51 11.95 -18.35
C GLU A 348 10.00 11.04 -17.22
N VAL A 349 10.78 10.87 -16.14
CA VAL A 349 10.31 10.15 -14.94
C VAL A 349 9.09 10.85 -14.31
N LYS A 350 9.11 12.18 -14.17
CA LYS A 350 7.94 12.95 -13.71
C LYS A 350 6.75 12.79 -14.63
N ARG A 351 6.96 12.82 -15.96
CA ARG A 351 5.91 12.62 -16.96
C ARG A 351 5.31 11.22 -16.86
N HIS A 352 6.13 10.19 -16.70
CA HIS A 352 5.69 8.82 -16.48
C HIS A 352 4.85 8.69 -15.21
N TYR A 353 5.34 9.24 -14.09
CA TYR A 353 4.62 9.27 -12.83
C TYR A 353 3.24 9.94 -12.98
N ARG A 354 3.20 11.11 -13.62
CA ARG A 354 1.96 11.84 -13.91
C ARG A 354 0.95 11.00 -14.68
N GLN A 355 1.40 10.32 -15.73
CA GLN A 355 0.54 9.49 -16.58
C GLN A 355 -0.05 8.30 -15.80
N ARG A 356 0.76 7.66 -14.94
CA ARG A 356 0.34 6.52 -14.12
C ARG A 356 -0.63 6.93 -13.00
N VAL A 357 -0.38 8.06 -12.33
CA VAL A 357 -1.29 8.57 -11.29
C VAL A 357 -2.61 9.07 -11.88
N ALA A 358 -2.61 9.63 -13.10
CA ALA A 358 -3.83 10.09 -13.77
C ALA A 358 -4.70 8.94 -14.32
N GLN A 359 -4.14 7.74 -14.54
CA GLN A 359 -4.84 6.57 -15.05
C GLN A 359 -4.69 5.35 -14.11
N PRO A 360 -5.22 5.41 -12.87
CA PRO A 360 -5.18 4.25 -11.99
C PRO A 360 -6.06 3.13 -12.59
N GLY A 361 -5.43 2.03 -13.05
CA GLY A 361 -6.13 0.79 -13.41
C GLY A 361 -6.33 0.48 -14.90
N ARG A 362 -5.57 1.07 -15.83
CA ARG A 362 -5.70 0.79 -17.27
C ARG A 362 -4.55 -0.05 -17.83
N GLU A 363 -4.29 -1.25 -17.29
CA GLU A 363 -3.58 -2.31 -18.02
C GLU A 363 -3.72 -3.68 -17.34
N VAL A 364 -4.79 -4.40 -17.69
CA VAL A 364 -4.74 -5.85 -17.91
C VAL A 364 -5.07 -6.00 -19.40
N SER A 365 -4.23 -6.74 -20.12
CA SER A 365 -4.30 -7.01 -21.57
C SER A 365 -3.62 -6.00 -22.49
N LYS A 366 -2.35 -6.27 -22.85
CA LYS A 366 -1.89 -6.58 -24.22
C LYS A 366 -0.35 -6.61 -24.31
N THR A 367 0.23 -7.79 -24.08
CA THR A 367 1.50 -8.16 -24.70
C THR A 367 1.19 -9.28 -25.70
N GLY A 368 1.15 -8.91 -26.99
CA GLY A 368 0.91 -9.84 -28.08
C GLY A 368 0.28 -9.14 -29.29
N GLU A 369 1.10 -9.02 -30.33
CA GLU A 369 0.76 -8.88 -31.75
C GLU A 369 0.96 -7.51 -32.44
N GLN A 370 1.80 -7.59 -33.47
CA GLN A 370 2.07 -6.62 -34.52
C GLN A 370 0.85 -6.39 -35.44
N PRO A 371 0.84 -5.29 -36.24
CA PRO A 371 -0.37 -4.82 -36.90
C PRO A 371 -0.61 -5.52 -38.25
N GLN A 372 -1.83 -6.00 -38.47
CA GLN A 372 -2.36 -6.25 -39.81
C GLN A 372 -3.77 -5.64 -39.96
N GLY A 373 -3.94 -4.93 -41.07
CA GLY A 373 -5.13 -4.16 -41.45
C GLY A 373 -6.31 -5.01 -41.96
N PRO A 374 -7.35 -4.38 -42.55
CA PRO A 374 -8.74 -4.61 -42.15
C PRO A 374 -9.61 -5.32 -43.20
N ALA A 375 -10.63 -6.05 -42.73
CA ALA A 375 -11.90 -6.44 -43.39
C ALA A 375 -12.48 -7.65 -42.62
N ASP A 376 -13.77 -7.90 -42.43
CA ASP A 376 -15.02 -7.21 -42.68
C ASP A 376 -16.11 -7.99 -41.90
N LYS A 377 -17.15 -7.28 -41.45
CA LYS A 377 -18.55 -7.72 -41.27
C LYS A 377 -18.98 -8.81 -40.25
N GLN A 378 -19.77 -8.30 -39.31
CA GLN A 378 -21.14 -8.74 -38.94
C GLN A 378 -21.37 -10.21 -38.56
N SER A 379 -21.71 -10.44 -37.29
CA SER A 379 -23.12 -10.55 -36.88
C SER A 379 -23.24 -10.92 -35.40
N SER A 380 -24.42 -10.61 -34.89
CA SER A 380 -24.83 -10.48 -33.51
C SER A 380 -25.67 -11.67 -33.03
N VAL A 381 -25.74 -11.82 -31.70
CA VAL A 381 -26.88 -12.27 -30.88
C VAL A 381 -26.78 -13.67 -30.20
N SER A 382 -26.78 -13.58 -28.86
CA SER A 382 -27.46 -14.38 -27.80
C SER A 382 -26.98 -15.78 -27.37
N SER A 383 -26.55 -15.79 -26.09
CA SER A 383 -26.96 -16.65 -24.97
C SER A 383 -26.97 -18.17 -25.10
N SER A 384 -26.19 -18.85 -24.25
CA SER A 384 -26.70 -19.63 -23.11
C SER A 384 -25.55 -20.33 -22.39
N ALA A 385 -25.78 -20.60 -21.10
CA ALA A 385 -24.83 -21.17 -20.16
C ALA A 385 -24.63 -22.68 -20.35
N ALA A 386 -23.50 -23.14 -19.78
CA ALA A 386 -23.08 -24.53 -19.53
C ALA A 386 -22.51 -25.30 -20.72
N ASP A 387 -21.17 -25.41 -20.77
CA ASP A 387 -20.55 -26.68 -20.44
C ASP A 387 -19.06 -26.46 -20.06
N ALA A 388 -18.60 -27.28 -19.12
CA ALA A 388 -17.22 -27.29 -18.64
C ALA A 388 -16.42 -28.28 -19.48
N THR A 389 -15.33 -27.83 -20.11
CA THR A 389 -14.04 -28.53 -20.28
C THR A 389 -13.13 -27.70 -21.20
N ASP A 390 -11.82 -27.85 -21.03
CA ASP A 390 -10.72 -27.12 -21.69
C ASP A 390 -10.48 -25.67 -21.25
N ARG A 391 -10.02 -25.52 -20.00
CA ARG A 391 -8.90 -24.60 -19.75
C ARG A 391 -7.62 -25.42 -19.82
N PRO A 392 -6.60 -25.02 -20.59
CA PRO A 392 -5.32 -25.72 -20.58
C PRO A 392 -4.72 -25.57 -19.18
N ASP A 393 -4.29 -26.70 -18.60
CA ASP A 393 -3.60 -26.88 -17.32
C ASP A 393 -3.01 -25.58 -16.73
N SER A 394 -3.75 -24.94 -15.82
CA SER A 394 -3.60 -23.51 -15.54
C SER A 394 -2.79 -23.22 -14.26
N ASP A 395 -1.58 -22.66 -14.42
CA ASP A 395 -0.79 -21.74 -13.55
C ASP A 395 -0.56 -22.09 -12.05
N ASP A 396 -1.28 -23.03 -11.45
CA ASP A 396 -1.32 -23.31 -10.00
C ASP A 396 -0.10 -24.06 -9.47
N SER A 397 0.74 -24.61 -10.34
CA SER A 397 1.98 -25.33 -9.99
C SER A 397 3.25 -24.62 -10.44
N LEU A 398 3.15 -23.35 -10.87
CA LEU A 398 4.31 -22.59 -11.31
C LEU A 398 4.98 -21.92 -10.09
N GLY A 399 6.26 -22.25 -9.92
CA GLY A 399 7.14 -21.59 -8.95
C GLY A 399 7.37 -20.13 -9.33
N LEU A 400 8.49 -19.56 -8.88
CA LEU A 400 8.83 -18.19 -9.26
C LEU A 400 8.92 -18.04 -10.80
N PRO A 401 8.52 -16.88 -11.34
CA PRO A 401 8.73 -16.60 -12.76
C PRO A 401 10.21 -16.79 -13.13
N PRO A 402 10.52 -17.37 -14.31
CA PRO A 402 11.89 -17.51 -14.77
C PRO A 402 12.55 -16.13 -14.91
N LEU A 403 13.87 -16.08 -14.72
CA LEU A 403 14.61 -14.83 -14.83
C LEU A 403 14.76 -14.44 -16.30
N LYS A 404 14.36 -13.23 -16.68
CA LYS A 404 14.46 -12.74 -18.07
C LYS A 404 15.91 -12.53 -18.49
N TYR A 405 16.74 -12.06 -17.57
CA TYR A 405 18.13 -11.69 -17.83
C TYR A 405 19.16 -12.67 -17.24
N GLY A 406 18.72 -13.88 -16.86
CA GLY A 406 19.56 -14.86 -16.19
C GLY A 406 19.96 -14.45 -14.78
N THR A 407 21.08 -15.00 -14.30
CA THR A 407 21.64 -14.80 -12.95
C THR A 407 22.91 -13.96 -12.99
N VAL A 408 23.40 -13.56 -11.82
CA VAL A 408 24.71 -12.89 -11.68
C VAL A 408 25.89 -13.72 -12.22
N MET A 409 25.77 -15.05 -12.26
CA MET A 409 26.81 -15.98 -12.72
C MET A 409 26.87 -16.06 -14.25
N ASP A 410 25.80 -15.66 -14.94
CA ASP A 410 25.74 -15.64 -16.40
C ASP A 410 26.51 -14.45 -16.98
N LYS A 411 26.80 -14.50 -18.28
CA LYS A 411 27.37 -13.36 -19.00
C LYS A 411 26.44 -12.14 -18.86
N LEU A 412 27.05 -10.95 -18.83
CA LEU A 412 26.26 -9.72 -18.78
C LEU A 412 25.30 -9.68 -19.98
N PRO A 413 24.00 -9.42 -19.76
CA PRO A 413 23.02 -9.39 -20.85
C PRO A 413 23.35 -8.32 -21.90
N GLU A 414 23.01 -8.61 -23.16
CA GLU A 414 23.18 -7.65 -24.26
C GLU A 414 22.25 -6.44 -24.11
N GLY A 415 22.71 -5.27 -24.55
CA GLY A 415 21.93 -4.02 -24.52
C GLY A 415 21.87 -3.32 -23.15
N TRP A 416 22.53 -3.85 -22.13
CA TRP A 416 22.69 -3.16 -20.85
C TRP A 416 23.80 -2.10 -20.95
N GLU A 417 23.55 -0.94 -20.34
CA GLU A 417 24.55 0.11 -20.21
C GLU A 417 25.50 -0.25 -19.06
N LEU A 418 26.81 -0.38 -19.34
CA LEU A 418 27.83 -0.63 -18.32
C LEU A 418 28.55 0.67 -17.96
N ILE A 419 28.39 1.10 -16.71
CA ILE A 419 28.96 2.33 -16.18
C ILE A 419 30.05 1.99 -15.17
N ARG A 420 31.26 2.50 -15.38
CA ARG A 420 32.37 2.34 -14.45
C ARG A 420 32.40 3.49 -13.47
N HIS A 421 32.11 3.23 -12.20
CA HIS A 421 32.21 4.22 -11.14
C HIS A 421 33.49 4.01 -10.34
N GLU A 422 34.50 4.87 -10.56
CA GLU A 422 35.73 4.86 -9.77
C GLU A 422 35.55 5.45 -8.37
N LYS A 423 34.54 6.32 -8.19
CA LYS A 423 34.30 7.09 -6.96
C LYS A 423 32.84 7.10 -6.55
N LEU A 424 32.14 5.98 -6.71
CA LEU A 424 30.76 5.87 -6.26
C LEU A 424 30.67 6.22 -4.77
N GLY A 425 29.70 7.07 -4.41
CA GLY A 425 29.36 7.36 -3.02
C GLY A 425 28.25 6.45 -2.53
N SER A 426 27.17 6.36 -3.30
CA SER A 426 26.08 5.42 -3.03
C SER A 426 25.47 4.90 -4.32
N PHE A 427 25.19 3.61 -4.35
CA PHE A 427 24.18 2.99 -5.20
C PHE A 427 22.97 2.71 -4.33
N TYR A 428 21.79 3.16 -4.75
CA TYR A 428 20.56 2.86 -4.04
C TYR A 428 19.42 2.65 -5.02
N CYS A 429 18.85 1.44 -5.04
CA CYS A 429 17.72 1.11 -5.88
C CYS A 429 16.52 0.80 -4.98
N GLY A 430 15.37 1.38 -5.29
CA GLY A 430 14.17 1.30 -4.46
C GLY A 430 12.95 0.92 -5.26
N ASN A 431 12.06 0.17 -4.61
CA ASN A 431 10.77 -0.24 -5.14
C ASN A 431 9.61 0.43 -4.39
N MET A 432 9.89 1.10 -3.27
CA MET A 432 8.96 1.95 -2.54
C MET A 432 9.57 3.34 -2.31
N ALA A 433 8.75 4.35 -2.05
CA ALA A 433 9.18 5.75 -1.94
C ALA A 433 9.94 6.06 -0.64
N TYR A 434 9.33 5.71 0.50
CA TYR A 434 9.88 5.97 1.84
C TYR A 434 10.76 4.82 2.34
N MET A 435 11.91 5.17 2.91
CA MET A 435 12.84 4.24 3.60
C MET A 435 12.84 4.43 5.13
N ALA A 436 12.12 5.44 5.59
CA ALA A 436 11.79 5.79 6.97
C ALA A 436 10.67 6.86 6.91
N PRO A 437 9.98 7.20 8.02
CA PRO A 437 8.90 8.21 8.02
C PRO A 437 9.23 9.53 7.31
N ASP A 438 10.46 10.02 7.43
CA ASP A 438 10.89 11.29 6.85
C ASP A 438 11.94 11.11 5.71
N ALA A 439 12.11 9.88 5.22
CA ALA A 439 13.14 9.54 4.24
C ALA A 439 12.54 9.11 2.89
N ASN A 440 11.95 10.06 2.15
CA ASN A 440 11.44 9.86 0.80
C ASN A 440 12.57 9.93 -0.25
N PHE A 441 13.30 8.83 -0.42
CA PHE A 441 14.38 8.76 -1.40
C PHE A 441 13.86 8.58 -2.83
N PHE A 442 12.80 7.78 -3.01
CA PHE A 442 12.31 7.37 -4.32
C PHE A 442 10.95 8.00 -4.61
N SER A 443 10.92 9.33 -4.71
CA SER A 443 9.66 10.09 -4.80
C SER A 443 8.82 9.75 -6.02
N ALA A 444 9.39 9.15 -7.07
CA ALA A 444 8.68 8.69 -8.27
C ALA A 444 8.30 7.19 -8.24
N ALA A 445 8.50 6.49 -7.13
CA ALA A 445 8.18 5.07 -7.02
C ALA A 445 6.68 4.83 -7.17
N LEU A 446 6.34 3.76 -7.90
CA LEU A 446 4.98 3.30 -8.12
C LEU A 446 4.90 1.83 -7.73
N ALA A 447 3.76 1.38 -7.22
CA ALA A 447 3.64 0.02 -6.72
C ALA A 447 3.70 -1.06 -7.81
N ASN A 448 3.37 -0.72 -9.05
CA ASN A 448 3.16 -1.70 -10.13
C ASN A 448 3.43 -1.11 -11.54
N ASP A 449 4.53 -0.37 -11.70
CA ASP A 449 4.91 0.18 -13.01
C ASP A 449 5.87 -0.72 -13.79
N GLY A 450 6.37 -1.79 -13.17
CA GLY A 450 7.34 -2.71 -13.73
C GLY A 450 8.77 -2.17 -13.69
N PHE A 451 9.04 -1.15 -12.87
CA PHE A 451 10.34 -0.49 -12.77
C PHE A 451 10.83 -0.39 -11.33
N MET A 452 12.14 -0.28 -11.19
CA MET A 452 12.81 0.12 -9.96
C MET A 452 13.37 1.53 -10.13
N ASP A 453 13.38 2.30 -9.06
CA ASP A 453 13.93 3.64 -9.02
C ASP A 453 15.39 3.56 -8.59
N LEU A 454 16.31 3.83 -9.52
CA LEU A 454 17.75 3.76 -9.31
C LEU A 454 18.32 5.15 -9.04
N ILE A 455 19.06 5.26 -7.93
CA ILE A 455 19.76 6.44 -7.47
C ILE A 455 21.24 6.15 -7.37
N THR A 456 22.06 7.04 -7.94
CA THR A 456 23.51 7.05 -7.70
C THR A 456 24.02 8.44 -7.32
N THR A 457 24.95 8.49 -6.39
CA THR A 457 25.66 9.72 -5.98
C THR A 457 27.16 9.50 -5.96
N ASP A 458 27.93 10.55 -6.24
CA ASP A 458 29.39 10.53 -6.19
C ASP A 458 29.90 10.68 -4.75
N GLY A 459 30.96 9.95 -4.40
CA GLY A 459 31.54 9.94 -3.06
C GLY A 459 32.58 11.03 -2.81
N ASP A 460 33.04 11.73 -3.86
CA ASP A 460 34.02 12.81 -3.76
C ASP A 460 33.41 14.22 -3.69
N ILE A 461 32.08 14.31 -3.54
CA ILE A 461 31.42 15.57 -3.20
C ILE A 461 31.85 16.06 -1.81
N SER A 462 31.78 17.38 -1.59
CA SER A 462 32.19 17.94 -0.30
C SER A 462 31.24 17.52 0.83
N PRO A 463 31.71 17.39 2.08
CA PRO A 463 30.87 17.03 3.22
C PRO A 463 29.62 17.91 3.38
N LEU A 464 29.75 19.22 3.12
CA LEU A 464 28.62 20.14 3.16
C LEU A 464 27.56 19.82 2.09
N LYS A 465 27.98 19.42 0.88
CA LYS A 465 27.07 18.97 -0.17
C LYS A 465 26.38 17.65 0.19
N SER A 466 27.10 16.69 0.79
CA SER A 466 26.50 15.45 1.27
C SER A 466 25.46 15.71 2.37
N ILE A 467 25.76 16.57 3.34
CA ILE A 467 24.78 16.99 4.37
C ILE A 467 23.58 17.68 3.72
N GLY A 468 23.82 18.56 2.74
CA GLY A 468 22.75 19.19 1.96
C GLY A 468 21.86 18.18 1.23
N LEU A 469 22.42 17.12 0.67
CA LEU A 469 21.65 16.02 0.08
C LEU A 469 20.79 15.30 1.11
N GLN A 470 21.32 14.98 2.29
CA GLN A 470 20.53 14.34 3.34
C GLN A 470 19.34 15.20 3.78
N LEU A 471 19.54 16.51 3.96
CA LEU A 471 18.46 17.46 4.27
C LEU A 471 17.47 17.64 3.11
N ALA A 472 17.92 17.44 1.87
CA ALA A 472 17.07 17.49 0.68
C ALA A 472 16.07 16.32 0.64
N VAL A 473 16.37 15.18 1.30
CA VAL A 473 15.45 14.03 1.39
C VAL A 473 14.21 14.43 2.19
N GLU A 474 14.40 14.97 3.40
CA GLU A 474 13.31 15.37 4.30
C GLU A 474 12.46 16.49 3.69
N SER A 475 13.10 17.44 2.99
CA SER A 475 12.42 18.55 2.34
C SER A 475 11.83 18.22 0.96
N GLY A 476 12.01 17.00 0.44
CA GLY A 476 11.49 16.55 -0.86
C GLY A 476 12.27 17.05 -2.09
N HIS A 477 13.39 17.76 -1.91
CA HIS A 477 14.21 18.33 -3.00
C HIS A 477 15.32 17.37 -3.47
N PHE A 478 15.43 16.18 -2.89
CA PHE A 478 16.49 15.21 -3.22
C PHE A 478 16.45 14.77 -4.68
N PHE A 479 15.25 14.46 -5.19
CA PHE A 479 15.04 14.02 -6.58
C PHE A 479 15.59 15.04 -7.59
N ASP A 480 15.32 16.33 -7.39
CA ASP A 480 15.73 17.40 -8.32
C ASP A 480 17.19 17.84 -8.17
N SER A 481 17.90 17.34 -7.16
CA SER A 481 19.28 17.73 -6.92
C SER A 481 20.19 17.37 -8.11
N PRO A 482 21.06 18.27 -8.58
CA PRO A 482 22.00 17.97 -9.66
C PRO A 482 23.11 17.00 -9.24
N LEU A 483 23.25 16.72 -7.94
CA LEU A 483 24.23 15.75 -7.40
C LEU A 483 23.66 14.33 -7.33
N VAL A 484 22.42 14.13 -7.77
CA VAL A 484 21.70 12.85 -7.74
C VAL A 484 21.39 12.45 -9.18
N SER A 485 21.89 11.29 -9.61
CA SER A 485 21.33 10.61 -10.77
C SER A 485 20.10 9.83 -10.32
N TYR A 486 19.00 9.94 -11.07
CA TYR A 486 17.74 9.24 -10.79
C TYR A 486 17.20 8.68 -12.09
N ARG A 487 16.99 7.36 -12.16
CA ARG A 487 16.58 6.65 -13.38
C ARG A 487 15.57 5.56 -13.05
N LYS A 488 14.67 5.25 -13.99
CA LYS A 488 13.82 4.06 -13.92
C LYS A 488 14.50 2.92 -14.68
N VAL A 489 14.69 1.79 -14.01
CA VAL A 489 15.39 0.61 -14.56
C VAL A 489 14.53 -0.65 -14.38
N SER A 490 14.62 -1.59 -15.30
CA SER A 490 13.95 -2.90 -15.16
C SER A 490 14.88 -3.99 -14.61
N ALA A 491 16.20 -3.77 -14.69
CA ALA A 491 17.19 -4.67 -14.14
C ALA A 491 18.55 -3.98 -13.97
N PHE A 492 19.38 -4.51 -13.06
CA PHE A 492 20.75 -4.04 -12.86
C PHE A 492 21.67 -5.17 -12.39
N ARG A 493 22.98 -4.95 -12.52
CA ARG A 493 24.04 -5.77 -11.93
C ARG A 493 25.10 -4.85 -11.36
N ILE A 494 25.42 -5.01 -10.08
CA ILE A 494 26.53 -4.31 -9.44
C ILE A 494 27.71 -5.27 -9.31
N ILE A 495 28.91 -4.76 -9.57
CA ILE A 495 30.16 -5.51 -9.55
C ILE A 495 31.16 -4.68 -8.75
N PRO A 496 31.24 -4.87 -7.41
CA PRO A 496 32.19 -4.15 -6.57
C PRO A 496 33.63 -4.38 -7.04
N ARG A 497 34.45 -3.33 -7.04
CA ARG A 497 35.87 -3.37 -7.42
C ARG A 497 36.77 -2.93 -6.27
N ASN A 498 37.99 -3.45 -6.28
CA ASN A 498 39.09 -3.03 -5.39
C ASN A 498 38.73 -3.09 -3.89
N GLN A 499 37.80 -3.97 -3.51
CA GLN A 499 37.30 -4.13 -2.13
C GLN A 499 37.04 -5.61 -1.88
N GLU A 500 37.65 -6.18 -0.84
CA GLU A 500 37.42 -7.57 -0.42
C GLU A 500 36.21 -7.70 0.51
N THR A 501 35.90 -6.63 1.24
CA THR A 501 34.83 -6.58 2.23
C THR A 501 34.02 -5.31 2.08
N GLY A 502 32.72 -5.37 2.37
CA GLY A 502 31.84 -4.22 2.37
C GLY A 502 30.43 -4.64 2.77
N TYR A 503 29.48 -3.72 2.61
CA TYR A 503 28.08 -3.94 2.94
C TYR A 503 27.23 -3.84 1.68
N ILE A 504 26.39 -4.85 1.46
CA ILE A 504 25.27 -4.80 0.54
C ILE A 504 24.02 -5.12 1.38
N SER A 505 23.03 -4.25 1.27
CA SER A 505 21.75 -4.38 1.98
C SER A 505 20.65 -4.66 0.97
N ILE A 506 19.83 -5.67 1.25
CA ILE A 506 18.61 -6.02 0.52
C ILE A 506 17.45 -5.95 1.52
N ASP A 507 16.54 -4.99 1.34
CA ASP A 507 15.45 -4.66 2.28
C ASP A 507 15.92 -4.39 3.72
N GLY A 508 17.15 -3.92 3.92
CA GLY A 508 17.76 -3.72 5.24
C GLY A 508 18.56 -4.92 5.76
N GLU A 509 18.50 -6.07 5.08
CA GLU A 509 19.20 -7.30 5.47
C GLU A 509 20.55 -7.43 4.76
N ALA A 510 21.57 -7.85 5.50
CA ALA A 510 22.92 -8.02 4.97
C ALA A 510 23.03 -9.29 4.10
N ILE A 511 23.68 -9.17 2.95
CA ILE A 511 24.09 -10.32 2.12
C ILE A 511 25.62 -10.35 1.96
N PRO A 512 26.21 -11.49 1.54
CA PRO A 512 27.64 -11.55 1.25
C PRO A 512 28.07 -10.47 0.25
N PHE A 513 29.19 -9.81 0.55
CA PHE A 513 29.72 -8.77 -0.31
C PHE A 513 30.27 -9.36 -1.61
N GLY A 514 29.77 -8.89 -2.74
CA GLY A 514 30.18 -9.37 -4.05
C GLY A 514 29.23 -8.90 -5.15
N PRO A 515 29.38 -9.43 -6.38
CA PRO A 515 28.47 -9.11 -7.46
C PRO A 515 27.05 -9.59 -7.16
N ILE A 516 26.06 -8.75 -7.48
CA ILE A 516 24.65 -9.14 -7.48
C ILE A 516 23.97 -8.69 -8.76
N GLN A 517 22.94 -9.41 -9.19
CA GLN A 517 22.05 -9.02 -10.28
C GLN A 517 20.60 -9.01 -9.81
N ALA A 518 19.86 -7.98 -10.19
CA ALA A 518 18.46 -7.82 -9.85
C ALA A 518 17.60 -7.56 -11.09
N GLU A 519 16.37 -8.08 -11.09
CA GLU A 519 15.34 -7.75 -12.07
C GLU A 519 13.96 -7.68 -11.42
N VAL A 520 13.13 -6.75 -11.88
CA VAL A 520 11.78 -6.53 -11.35
C VAL A 520 10.76 -7.42 -12.05
N HIS A 521 9.80 -7.92 -11.26
CA HIS A 521 8.65 -8.69 -11.72
C HIS A 521 7.40 -7.85 -11.46
N GLN A 522 6.81 -7.35 -12.55
CA GLN A 522 5.67 -6.45 -12.46
C GLN A 522 4.47 -7.15 -11.78
N GLY A 523 3.97 -6.57 -10.69
CA GLY A 523 2.76 -7.02 -9.99
C GLY A 523 2.82 -8.45 -9.46
N LEU A 524 4.02 -9.00 -9.23
CA LEU A 524 4.19 -10.37 -8.77
C LEU A 524 3.64 -10.59 -7.35
N GLY A 525 3.78 -9.58 -6.48
CA GLY A 525 3.25 -9.60 -5.12
C GLY A 525 1.87 -8.97 -5.02
N LEU A 526 1.19 -9.28 -3.92
CA LEU A 526 -0.03 -8.59 -3.52
C LEU A 526 0.16 -7.96 -2.13
N THR A 527 -0.34 -6.74 -1.97
CA THR A 527 -0.44 -6.07 -0.67
C THR A 527 -1.80 -5.38 -0.52
N LEU A 528 -2.07 -4.80 0.64
CA LEU A 528 -3.17 -3.88 0.85
C LEU A 528 -2.60 -2.49 1.07
N SER A 529 -3.12 -1.50 0.34
CA SER A 529 -2.82 -0.09 0.58
C SER A 529 -4.10 0.68 0.86
N LYS A 530 -3.96 1.90 1.39
CA LYS A 530 -5.10 2.74 1.75
C LYS A 530 -5.94 3.16 0.55
N ARG A 531 -5.34 3.28 -0.64
CA ARG A 531 -5.99 3.84 -1.85
C ARG A 531 -5.67 3.12 -3.16
N GLY A 532 -4.92 2.02 -3.13
CA GLY A 532 -4.50 1.29 -4.35
C GLY A 532 -3.20 1.81 -4.95
N ALA A 533 -2.48 2.66 -4.22
CA ALA A 533 -1.19 3.23 -4.57
C ALA A 533 -0.35 3.47 -3.31
N PHE A 534 0.89 3.92 -3.47
CA PHE A 534 1.68 4.45 -2.35
C PHE A 534 1.17 5.82 -1.91
N GLU A 535 1.33 6.14 -0.63
CA GLU A 535 0.88 7.41 -0.02
C GLU A 535 1.89 8.55 -0.20
N ALA A 536 2.99 8.32 -0.91
CA ALA A 536 3.96 9.35 -1.24
C ALA A 536 3.35 10.41 -2.17
N PRO A 537 3.68 11.70 -1.96
CA PRO A 537 3.09 12.80 -2.74
C PRO A 537 3.58 12.88 -4.20
N GLY A 538 4.59 12.08 -4.57
CA GLY A 538 5.28 12.18 -5.86
C GLY A 538 6.50 13.13 -5.84
N PRO A 539 7.25 13.24 -6.94
CA PRO A 539 8.37 14.18 -7.08
C PRO A 539 7.89 15.64 -7.14
N LEU A 540 8.62 16.61 -6.59
CA LEU A 540 8.18 18.01 -6.64
C LEU A 540 7.88 18.48 -8.08
N ASN A 541 6.77 19.22 -8.22
CA ASN A 541 6.27 19.77 -9.49
C ASN A 541 5.90 18.72 -10.56
N TRP A 542 5.71 17.44 -10.20
CA TRP A 542 5.33 16.38 -11.14
C TRP A 542 3.99 16.65 -11.83
N ASP A 543 3.09 17.42 -11.25
CA ASP A 543 1.76 17.78 -11.76
C ASP A 543 1.75 19.08 -12.60
N THR A 544 2.86 19.82 -12.63
CA THR A 544 2.96 21.07 -13.40
C THR A 544 3.27 20.81 -14.87
N VAL A 545 2.42 21.30 -15.78
CA VAL A 545 2.68 21.23 -17.23
C VAL A 545 3.81 22.20 -17.58
N THR A 546 4.92 21.66 -18.10
CA THR A 546 6.08 22.49 -18.45
C THR A 546 5.78 23.39 -19.66
N THR A 547 6.50 24.51 -19.79
CA THR A 547 6.35 25.42 -20.94
C THR A 547 6.58 24.70 -22.28
N SER A 548 7.49 23.73 -22.31
CA SER A 548 7.76 22.90 -23.49
C SER A 548 6.58 21.99 -23.84
N GLU A 549 5.90 21.42 -22.84
CA GLU A 549 4.68 20.62 -23.04
C GLU A 549 3.50 21.47 -23.53
N ARG A 550 3.42 22.75 -23.15
CA ARG A 550 2.42 23.69 -23.68
C ARG A 550 2.69 24.14 -25.13
N LEU A 551 3.93 24.06 -25.59
CA LEU A 551 4.32 24.44 -26.95
C LEU A 551 4.18 23.28 -27.95
N LEU A 552 4.08 22.04 -27.45
CA LEU A 552 3.95 20.81 -28.25
C LEU A 552 2.51 20.26 -28.31
N ALA A 553 1.58 20.84 -27.56
CA ALA A 553 0.14 20.58 -27.60
C ALA A 553 -0.58 21.65 -28.42
#